data_AF-J0WSN4-F1
#
_entry.id   AF-J0WSN4-F1
#
_cell.length_a   1.000
_cell.length_b   1.000
_cell.length_c   1.000
_cell.angle_alpha   90.00
_cell.angle_beta   90.00
_cell.angle_gamma   90.00
#
_symmetry.space_group_name_H-M   'P 1'
#
loop_
_entity.id
_entity.type
_entity.pdbx_description
1 polymer ?
#
loop_
_entity_poly.entity_id
_entity_poly.type
_entity_poly.pdbx_seq_one_letter_code
_entity_poly.pdbx_strand_id
1 'polypeptide(L)'
;MIADRDLIHPLRTDESTGEPYLQLPAPYAHIVLTPQRLSDAAASVKHMNDPRVYMFITGPPLPYLEEHALAWIRTCTEESESALAQLCAGARFVDGCPVRVIRDISNSSIADAPLIGDCGFGRHGFGEMAKTRPVEAKQLEEANMARKTGDPGITWTIGGK
;
A
#
# COMPACT_ATOMS: atom_id res chain seq x y z
N MET A 1 19.11 0.60 8.34
CA MET A 1 19.89 1.42 7.39
C MET A 1 19.08 2.68 7.19
N ILE A 2 19.55 3.85 7.63
CA ILE A 2 18.81 5.10 7.44
C ILE A 2 18.99 5.45 5.97
N ALA A 3 17.91 5.41 5.20
CA ALA A 3 17.92 5.82 3.80
C ALA A 3 18.39 7.28 3.69
N ASP A 4 19.20 7.60 2.70
CA ASP A 4 19.51 8.99 2.39
C ASP A 4 18.19 9.73 2.13
N ARG A 5 17.93 10.79 2.91
CA ARG A 5 16.66 11.51 2.94
C ARG A 5 16.31 12.10 1.57
N ASP A 6 17.31 12.40 0.75
CA ASP A 6 17.12 12.94 -0.60
C ASP A 6 16.67 11.86 -1.60
N LEU A 7 17.03 10.60 -1.37
CA LEU A 7 16.68 9.48 -2.26
C LEU A 7 15.23 9.02 -2.09
N ILE A 8 14.65 9.21 -0.91
CA ILE A 8 13.30 8.74 -0.59
C ILE A 8 12.27 9.87 -0.49
N HIS A 9 12.64 11.12 -0.77
CA HIS A 9 11.69 12.23 -0.81
C HIS A 9 10.50 11.90 -1.74
N PRO A 10 9.24 12.13 -1.32
CA PRO A 10 8.78 12.93 -0.18
C PRO A 10 8.63 12.18 1.15
N LEU A 11 9.09 10.93 1.24
CA LEU A 11 9.04 10.17 2.49
C LEU A 11 10.00 10.77 3.52
N ARG A 12 9.55 10.77 4.77
CA ARG A 12 10.33 11.12 5.95
C ARG A 12 10.73 9.85 6.68
N THR A 13 11.72 9.94 7.56
CA THR A 13 12.11 8.81 8.42
C THR A 13 11.67 9.12 9.84
N ASP A 14 10.95 8.20 10.48
CA ASP A 14 10.62 8.32 11.90
C ASP A 14 11.87 8.04 12.73
N GLU A 15 12.22 8.93 13.66
CA GLU A 15 13.46 8.81 14.44
C GLU A 15 13.40 7.68 15.47
N SER A 16 12.20 7.28 15.90
CA SER A 16 12.01 6.25 16.92
C SER A 16 12.03 4.84 16.34
N THR A 17 11.39 4.64 15.17
CA THR A 17 11.31 3.33 14.51
C THR A 17 12.33 3.15 13.39
N GLY A 18 12.84 4.25 12.83
CA GLY A 18 13.67 4.24 11.61
C GLY A 18 12.87 3.95 10.33
N GLU A 19 11.55 3.80 10.40
CA GLU A 19 10.71 3.50 9.26
C GLU A 19 10.48 4.74 8.38
N PRO A 20 10.38 4.59 7.05
CA PRO A 20 9.90 5.66 6.20
C PRO A 20 8.40 5.90 6.44
N TYR A 21 7.94 7.14 6.32
CA TYR A 21 6.51 7.46 6.35
C TYR A 21 6.20 8.64 5.43
N LEU A 22 4.98 8.68 4.93
CA LEU A 22 4.42 9.85 4.23
C LEU A 22 3.42 10.53 5.15
N GLN A 23 3.64 11.80 5.49
CA GLN A 23 2.67 12.60 6.23
C GLN A 23 1.77 13.36 5.25
N LEU A 24 0.46 13.29 5.45
CA LEU A 24 -0.47 14.06 4.62
C LEU A 24 -0.37 15.56 4.95
N PRO A 25 -0.59 16.45 3.98
CA PRO A 25 -0.64 17.88 4.23
C PRO A 25 -1.86 18.26 5.09
N ALA A 26 -1.85 19.47 5.64
CA ALA A 26 -3.01 20.03 6.32
C ALA A 26 -4.27 19.97 5.41
N PRO A 27 -5.46 19.67 5.96
CA PRO A 27 -5.78 19.54 7.40
C PRO A 27 -5.53 18.15 8.00
N TYR A 28 -5.04 17.18 7.22
CA TYR A 28 -4.88 15.78 7.64
C TYR A 28 -3.47 15.45 8.13
N ALA A 29 -2.76 16.42 8.71
CA ALA A 29 -1.39 16.21 9.20
C ALA A 29 -1.28 15.15 10.31
N HIS A 30 -2.41 14.76 10.92
CA HIS A 30 -2.52 13.65 11.85
C HIS A 30 -2.61 12.28 11.17
N ILE A 31 -2.70 12.21 9.85
CA ILE A 31 -2.71 10.98 9.07
C ILE A 31 -1.33 10.76 8.43
N VAL A 32 -0.80 9.55 8.63
CA VAL A 32 0.45 9.11 8.01
C VAL A 32 0.25 7.79 7.28
N LEU A 33 1.02 7.58 6.21
CA LEU A 33 1.20 6.28 5.59
C LEU A 33 2.53 5.68 6.04
N THR A 34 2.52 4.44 6.49
CA THR A 34 3.72 3.70 6.94
C THR A 34 3.84 2.37 6.19
N PRO A 35 4.96 1.65 6.35
CA PRO A 35 5.04 0.24 6.00
C PRO A 35 4.03 -0.58 6.82
N GLN A 36 3.75 -1.78 6.33
CA GLN A 36 2.93 -2.77 7.01
C GLN A 36 3.71 -3.46 8.12
N ARG A 37 3.08 -3.68 9.28
CA ARG A 37 3.67 -4.40 10.42
C ARG A 37 2.92 -5.70 10.67
N LEU A 38 3.63 -6.74 11.11
CA LEU A 38 3.00 -8.02 11.52
C LEU A 38 2.00 -7.83 12.67
N SER A 39 2.24 -6.85 13.55
CA SER A 39 1.33 -6.48 14.64
C SER A 39 -0.02 -5.96 14.16
N ASP A 40 -0.17 -5.59 12.89
CA ASP A 40 -1.43 -5.11 12.33
C ASP A 40 -2.45 -6.23 12.08
N ALA A 41 -2.06 -7.50 12.21
CA ALA A 41 -2.91 -8.66 11.89
C ALA A 41 -4.26 -8.63 12.64
N ALA A 42 -4.25 -8.37 13.95
CA ALA A 42 -5.48 -8.32 14.74
C ALA A 42 -6.45 -7.20 14.29
N ALA A 43 -5.90 -6.02 13.95
CA ALA A 43 -6.70 -4.91 13.42
C ALA A 43 -7.26 -5.24 12.03
N SER A 44 -6.45 -5.86 11.18
CA SER A 44 -6.88 -6.34 9.86
C SER A 44 -8.01 -7.35 9.97
N VAL A 45 -7.88 -8.36 10.84
CA VAL A 45 -8.95 -9.34 11.12
C VAL A 45 -10.26 -8.66 11.52
N LYS A 46 -10.18 -7.68 12.43
CA LYS A 46 -11.35 -6.92 12.85
C LYS A 46 -11.99 -6.15 11.69
N HIS A 47 -11.20 -5.43 10.89
CA HIS A 47 -11.71 -4.61 9.79
C HIS A 47 -12.33 -5.46 8.68
N MET A 48 -11.68 -6.55 8.28
CA MET A 48 -12.13 -7.38 7.16
C MET A 48 -13.34 -8.26 7.50
N ASN A 49 -13.70 -8.40 8.79
CA ASN A 49 -14.95 -9.00 9.22
C ASN A 49 -16.05 -7.96 9.54
N ASP A 50 -15.80 -6.67 9.35
CA ASP A 50 -16.80 -5.62 9.56
C ASP A 50 -17.73 -5.50 8.33
N PRO A 51 -19.06 -5.58 8.48
CA PRO A 51 -20.00 -5.45 7.36
C PRO A 51 -19.91 -4.10 6.64
N ARG A 52 -19.41 -3.05 7.29
CA ARG A 52 -19.17 -1.75 6.65
C ARG A 52 -17.98 -1.79 5.70
N VAL A 53 -17.15 -2.83 5.76
CA VAL A 53 -15.97 -3.04 4.91
C VAL A 53 -16.25 -4.17 3.91
N TYR A 54 -16.57 -5.38 4.36
CA TYR A 54 -16.61 -6.55 3.47
C TYR A 54 -17.73 -6.49 2.42
N MET A 55 -18.76 -5.67 2.63
CA MET A 55 -19.85 -5.48 1.65
C MET A 55 -19.42 -4.69 0.40
N PHE A 56 -18.26 -4.03 0.45
CA PHE A 56 -17.78 -3.14 -0.63
C PHE A 56 -16.51 -3.66 -1.32
N ILE A 57 -16.10 -4.89 -1.04
CA ILE A 57 -14.88 -5.51 -1.57
C ILE A 57 -15.20 -6.89 -2.16
N THR A 58 -14.40 -7.31 -3.15
CA THR A 58 -14.61 -8.58 -3.88
C THR A 58 -14.11 -9.80 -3.12
N GLY A 59 -13.08 -9.60 -2.31
CA GLY A 59 -12.52 -10.57 -1.36
C GLY A 59 -12.06 -9.77 -0.14
N PRO A 60 -11.67 -10.41 0.97
CA PRO A 60 -11.13 -11.76 1.13
C PRO A 60 -12.21 -12.79 1.59
N PRO A 61 -11.84 -14.05 1.92
CA PRO A 61 -12.80 -15.02 2.45
C PRO A 61 -13.47 -14.53 3.73
N LEU A 62 -14.75 -14.89 3.90
CA LEU A 62 -15.53 -14.66 5.13
C LEU A 62 -15.83 -16.03 5.78
N PRO A 63 -15.47 -16.27 7.06
CA PRO A 63 -14.78 -15.34 7.96
C PRO A 63 -13.33 -15.10 7.55
N TYR A 64 -12.85 -13.87 7.78
CA TYR A 64 -11.45 -13.52 7.55
C TYR A 64 -10.62 -13.88 8.78
N LEU A 65 -9.69 -14.82 8.62
CA LEU A 65 -8.88 -15.39 9.70
C LEU A 65 -7.53 -14.69 9.83
N GLU A 66 -6.89 -14.88 10.99
CA GLU A 66 -5.54 -14.35 11.24
C GLU A 66 -4.51 -14.83 10.22
N GLU A 67 -4.59 -16.08 9.78
CA GLU A 67 -3.71 -16.62 8.73
C GLU A 67 -3.85 -15.87 7.39
N HIS A 68 -5.07 -15.42 7.05
CA HIS A 68 -5.30 -14.60 5.86
C HIS A 68 -4.67 -13.20 6.03
N ALA A 69 -4.78 -12.61 7.22
CA ALA A 69 -4.17 -11.32 7.55
C ALA A 69 -2.65 -11.40 7.48
N LEU A 70 -2.05 -12.43 8.09
CA LEU A 70 -0.60 -12.63 8.08
C LEU A 70 -0.07 -12.90 6.68
N ALA A 71 -0.77 -13.71 5.89
CA ALA A 71 -0.39 -13.96 4.49
C ALA A 71 -0.40 -12.66 3.68
N TRP A 72 -1.48 -11.87 3.78
CA TRP A 72 -1.58 -10.58 3.10
C TRP A 72 -0.48 -9.62 3.55
N ILE A 73 -0.28 -9.46 4.86
CA ILE A 73 0.75 -8.57 5.41
C ILE A 73 2.13 -8.92 4.87
N ARG A 74 2.49 -10.21 4.81
CA ARG A 74 3.79 -10.64 4.27
C ARG A 74 3.99 -10.21 2.83
N THR A 75 3.01 -10.46 1.96
CA THR A 75 3.06 -10.02 0.56
C THR A 75 3.22 -8.51 0.46
N CYS A 76 2.46 -7.76 1.26
CA CYS A 76 2.50 -6.30 1.26
C CYS A 76 3.86 -5.75 1.76
N THR A 77 4.42 -6.38 2.79
CA THR A 77 5.73 -6.03 3.33
C THR A 77 6.83 -6.31 2.30
N GLU A 78 6.82 -7.48 1.65
CA GLU A 78 7.80 -7.82 0.60
C GLU A 78 7.78 -6.82 -0.57
N GLU A 79 6.58 -6.45 -1.05
CA GLU A 79 6.42 -5.42 -2.09
C GLU A 79 6.98 -4.06 -1.65
N SER A 80 6.65 -3.64 -0.42
CA SER A 80 7.06 -2.32 0.12
C SER A 80 8.56 -2.25 0.39
N GLU A 81 9.15 -3.30 0.96
CA GLU A 81 10.59 -3.41 1.22
C GLU A 81 11.39 -3.44 -0.08
N SER A 82 10.91 -4.15 -1.10
CA SER A 82 11.53 -4.16 -2.42
C SER A 82 11.55 -2.76 -3.06
N ALA A 83 10.43 -2.03 -2.99
CA ALA A 83 10.36 -0.66 -3.48
C ALA A 83 11.32 0.27 -2.72
N LEU A 84 11.35 0.16 -1.39
CA LEU A 84 12.25 0.96 -0.55
C LEU A 84 13.72 0.66 -0.87
N ALA A 85 14.10 -0.61 -0.99
CA ALA A 85 15.47 -1.02 -1.29
C ALA A 85 15.95 -0.46 -2.63
N GLN A 86 15.10 -0.48 -3.66
CA GLN A 86 15.42 0.11 -4.96
C GLN A 86 15.64 1.62 -4.88
N LEU A 87 14.78 2.35 -4.16
CA LEU A 87 14.95 3.79 -3.95
C LEU A 87 16.26 4.10 -3.19
N CYS A 88 16.54 3.37 -2.12
CA CYS A 88 17.79 3.49 -1.36
C CYS A 88 19.04 3.17 -2.19
N ALA A 89 18.91 2.31 -3.22
CA ALA A 89 19.97 2.01 -4.17
C ALA A 89 20.12 3.08 -5.28
N GLY A 90 19.32 4.15 -5.25
CA GLY A 90 19.37 5.26 -6.21
C GLY A 90 18.44 5.12 -7.42
N ALA A 91 17.47 4.19 -7.38
CA ALA A 91 16.46 4.12 -8.43
C ALA A 91 15.59 5.38 -8.43
N ARG A 92 15.40 5.99 -9.60
CA ARG A 92 14.51 7.16 -9.75
C ARG A 92 13.02 6.79 -9.73
N PHE A 93 12.68 5.61 -10.20
CA PHE A 93 11.32 5.10 -10.30
C PHE A 93 11.27 3.65 -9.83
N VAL A 94 10.17 3.27 -9.19
CA VAL A 94 9.91 1.91 -8.70
C VAL A 94 8.47 1.49 -9.04
N ASP A 95 8.25 0.18 -9.20
CA ASP A 95 6.92 -0.40 -9.46
C ASP A 95 6.23 -0.83 -8.16
N GLY A 96 6.05 0.13 -7.24
CA GLY A 96 5.44 -0.11 -5.94
C GLY A 96 5.49 1.14 -5.05
N CYS A 97 5.06 1.00 -3.81
CA CYS A 97 5.13 2.06 -2.81
C CYS A 97 5.73 1.53 -1.51
N PRO A 98 6.75 2.19 -0.93
CA PRO A 98 7.32 1.81 0.36
C PRO A 98 6.35 1.92 1.55
N VAL A 99 5.26 2.67 1.39
CA VAL A 99 4.29 2.97 2.44
C VAL A 99 2.87 2.78 1.92
N ARG A 100 1.98 2.23 2.76
CA ARG A 100 0.60 1.89 2.36
C ARG A 100 -0.39 1.93 3.51
N VAL A 101 0.05 1.60 4.73
CA VAL A 101 -0.84 1.51 5.89
C VAL A 101 -1.18 2.90 6.38
N ILE A 102 -2.47 3.19 6.45
CA ILE A 102 -2.98 4.45 6.95
C ILE A 102 -3.06 4.37 8.47
N ARG A 103 -2.44 5.33 9.16
CA ARG A 103 -2.46 5.45 10.63
C ARG A 103 -2.86 6.86 11.03
N ASP A 104 -3.54 6.97 12.16
CA ASP A 104 -3.87 8.23 12.82
C ASP A 104 -2.97 8.43 14.04
N ILE A 105 -2.17 9.49 14.02
CA ILE A 105 -1.22 9.87 15.08
C ILE A 105 -1.76 11.00 15.97
N SER A 106 -3.06 11.32 15.91
CA SER A 106 -3.67 12.37 16.74
C SER A 106 -3.42 12.17 18.24
N ASN A 107 -3.31 10.92 18.70
CA ASN A 107 -3.23 10.54 20.11
C ASN A 107 -2.02 9.66 20.45
N SER A 108 -1.08 9.44 19.52
CA SER A 108 0.05 8.53 19.72
C SER A 108 1.22 8.82 18.78
N SER A 109 2.36 8.18 19.05
CA SER A 109 3.52 8.18 18.15
C SER A 109 3.24 7.35 16.88
N ILE A 110 4.08 7.46 15.85
CA ILE A 110 4.04 6.57 14.67
C ILE A 110 4.28 5.11 15.07
N ALA A 111 5.15 4.87 16.06
CA ALA A 111 5.44 3.53 16.57
C ALA A 111 4.18 2.83 17.12
N ASP A 112 3.32 3.59 17.81
CA ASP A 112 2.17 3.05 18.53
C ASP A 112 0.82 3.26 17.81
N ALA A 113 0.80 4.05 16.73
CA ALA A 113 -0.43 4.38 16.04
C ALA A 113 -1.09 3.12 15.41
N PRO A 114 -2.39 2.89 15.65
CA PRO A 114 -3.08 1.73 15.12
C PRO A 114 -3.26 1.86 13.60
N LEU A 115 -3.34 0.70 12.93
CA LEU A 115 -3.84 0.63 11.56
C LEU A 115 -5.30 1.09 11.54
N ILE A 116 -5.63 2.04 10.67
CA ILE A 116 -7.01 2.47 10.42
C ILE A 116 -7.45 2.23 8.97
N GLY A 117 -6.52 1.85 8.10
CA GLY A 117 -6.80 1.51 6.72
C GLY A 117 -5.54 1.06 5.98
N ASP A 118 -5.72 0.65 4.74
CA ASP A 118 -4.67 0.25 3.83
C ASP A 118 -4.92 0.90 2.45
N CYS A 119 -3.86 1.36 1.81
CA CYS A 119 -3.90 1.97 0.50
C CYS A 119 -2.85 1.31 -0.40
N GLY A 120 -3.27 0.33 -1.19
CA GLY A 120 -2.43 -0.31 -2.18
C GLY A 120 -2.12 0.62 -3.34
N PHE A 121 -0.94 0.44 -3.93
CA PHE A 121 -0.52 1.14 -5.15
C PHE A 121 -0.03 0.09 -6.13
N GLY A 122 -0.57 0.10 -7.34
CA GLY A 122 -0.19 -0.87 -8.36
C GLY A 122 -0.60 -0.43 -9.74
N ARG A 123 -0.08 -1.11 -10.75
CA ARG A 123 -0.52 -0.90 -12.12
C ARG A 123 -1.97 -1.37 -12.26
N HIS A 124 -2.78 -0.57 -12.95
CA HIS A 124 -4.19 -0.85 -13.12
C HIS A 124 -4.42 -2.08 -13.99
N GLY A 125 -5.29 -2.98 -13.51
CA GLY A 125 -5.67 -4.22 -14.20
C GLY A 125 -6.98 -4.15 -14.98
N PHE A 126 -7.68 -3.00 -15.00
CA PHE A 126 -8.92 -2.80 -15.79
C PHE A 126 -10.04 -3.83 -15.49
N GLY A 127 -10.11 -4.35 -14.26
CA GLY A 127 -11.02 -5.43 -13.88
C GLY A 127 -12.51 -5.03 -13.96
N GLU A 128 -12.82 -3.75 -13.80
CA GLU A 128 -14.16 -3.20 -13.97
C GLU A 128 -14.66 -3.33 -15.42
N MET A 129 -13.76 -3.25 -16.40
CA MET A 129 -14.09 -3.45 -17.82
C MET A 129 -14.28 -4.92 -18.17
N ALA A 130 -13.62 -5.84 -17.46
CA ALA A 130 -13.64 -7.27 -17.79
C ALA A 130 -15.05 -7.88 -17.81
N LYS A 131 -16.00 -7.31 -17.06
CA LYS A 131 -17.41 -7.73 -17.03
C LYS A 131 -18.17 -7.48 -18.33
N THR A 132 -17.80 -6.45 -19.08
CA THR A 132 -18.52 -6.02 -20.29
C THR A 132 -17.68 -6.16 -21.56
N ARG A 133 -16.36 -5.99 -21.45
CA ARG A 133 -15.40 -5.95 -22.57
C ARG A 133 -14.13 -6.72 -22.21
N PRO A 134 -14.21 -8.05 -22.02
CA PRO A 134 -13.10 -8.86 -21.48
C PRO A 134 -11.85 -8.89 -22.36
N VAL A 135 -11.99 -8.91 -23.69
CA VAL A 135 -10.84 -8.91 -24.61
C VAL A 135 -10.09 -7.58 -24.57
N GLU A 136 -10.83 -6.46 -24.61
CA GLU A 136 -10.24 -5.12 -24.52
C GLU A 136 -9.59 -4.89 -23.15
N ALA A 137 -10.24 -5.29 -22.05
CA ALA A 137 -9.70 -5.17 -20.70
C ALA A 137 -8.35 -5.90 -20.57
N LYS A 138 -8.27 -7.14 -21.07
CA LYS A 138 -7.03 -7.92 -21.05
C LYS A 138 -5.93 -7.28 -21.92
N GLN A 139 -6.27 -6.77 -23.10
CA GLN A 139 -5.30 -6.07 -23.95
C GLN A 139 -4.75 -4.80 -23.28
N LEU A 140 -5.60 -4.03 -22.60
CA LEU A 140 -5.20 -2.84 -21.84
C LEU A 140 -4.33 -3.20 -20.64
N GLU A 141 -4.71 -4.24 -19.89
CA GLU A 141 -3.90 -4.77 -18.78
C GLU A 141 -2.51 -5.19 -19.27
N GLU A 142 -2.42 -6.05 -20.28
CA GLU A 142 -1.15 -6.52 -20.84
C GLU A 142 -0.29 -5.36 -21.34
N ALA A 143 -0.88 -4.41 -22.07
CA ALA A 143 -0.17 -3.23 -22.55
C ALA A 143 0.34 -2.36 -21.41
N ASN A 144 -0.44 -2.17 -20.33
CA ASN A 144 -0.04 -1.38 -19.16
C ASN A 144 1.03 -2.08 -18.32
N MET A 145 0.93 -3.40 -18.15
CA MET A 145 1.93 -4.22 -17.43
C MET A 145 3.25 -4.32 -18.20
N ALA A 146 3.23 -4.28 -19.54
CA ALA A 146 4.43 -4.32 -20.37
C ALA A 146 5.23 -3.00 -20.37
N ARG A 147 4.67 -1.89 -19.88
CA ARG A 147 5.38 -0.60 -19.82
C ARG A 147 6.60 -0.68 -18.92
N LYS A 148 7.65 0.04 -19.27
CA LYS A 148 8.86 0.15 -18.45
C LYS A 148 8.56 0.99 -17.19
N THR A 149 9.10 0.60 -16.04
CA THR A 149 9.04 1.40 -14.81
C THR A 149 9.44 2.86 -15.08
N GLY A 150 8.58 3.80 -14.64
CA GLY A 150 8.76 5.24 -14.88
C GLY A 150 8.23 5.76 -16.22
N ASP A 151 7.63 4.91 -17.07
CA ASP A 151 6.91 5.34 -18.27
C ASP A 151 5.68 6.18 -17.85
N PRO A 152 5.55 7.45 -18.31
CA PRO A 152 4.43 8.33 -17.95
C PRO A 152 3.07 7.84 -18.48
N GLY A 153 3.04 6.88 -19.41
CA GLY A 153 1.83 6.25 -19.90
C GLY A 153 1.29 5.12 -19.02
N ILE A 154 1.97 4.78 -17.91
CA ILE A 154 1.45 3.78 -16.95
C ILE A 154 0.17 4.31 -16.30
N THR A 155 -0.89 3.52 -16.38
CA THR A 155 -2.12 3.73 -15.63
C THR A 155 -2.00 3.04 -14.27
N TRP A 156 -2.16 3.81 -13.21
CA TRP A 156 -2.06 3.34 -11.82
C TRP A 156 -3.44 3.15 -11.20
N THR A 157 -3.51 2.25 -10.21
CA THR A 157 -4.61 2.11 -9.26
C THR A 157 -4.12 2.44 -7.87
N ILE A 158 -4.98 3.13 -7.13
CA ILE A 158 -4.78 3.47 -5.73
C ILE A 158 -5.98 2.91 -4.96
N GLY A 159 -5.73 2.17 -3.89
CA GLY A 159 -6.75 1.52 -3.06
C GLY A 159 -6.58 0.00 -3.02
N GLY A 160 -7.70 -0.73 -2.89
CA GLY A 160 -7.68 -2.20 -2.84
C GLY A 160 -7.27 -2.81 -4.19
N LYS A 161 -6.28 -3.70 -4.16
CA LYS A 161 -6.06 -4.70 -5.22
C LYS A 161 -7.09 -5.82 -5.07
#